data_AF-A0A382TXD2-F1
#
_entry.id   AF-A0A382TXD2-F1
#
_cell.length_a   1.000
_cell.length_b   1.000
_cell.length_c   1.000
_cell.angle_alpha   90.00
_cell.angle_beta   90.00
_cell.angle_gamma   90.00
#
_symmetry.space_group_name_H-M   'P 1'
#
loop_
_entity.id
_entity.type
_entity.pdbx_description
1 polymer ?
#
loop_
_entity_poly.entity_id
_entity_poly.type
_entity_poly.pdbx_seq_one_letter_code
_entity_poly.pdbx_strand_id
1 'polypeptide(L)'
;MPSNNFHIRLATSDDVPSILAFIKGLAEFEYLSNEVTVTETELQKSLFGPNPAAEVVIGFAGNEPAGFAVFFHNYSTFLGQRGMYLEDIFVTPEHRR
;
A
#
# COMPACT_ATOMS: atom_id res chain seq x y z
N MET A 1 -15.07 -24.17 -9.34
CA MET A 1 -14.07 -23.14 -9.06
C MET A 1 -14.22 -22.76 -7.61
N PRO A 2 -13.17 -22.82 -6.76
CA PRO A 2 -13.28 -22.15 -5.47
C PRO A 2 -13.63 -20.69 -5.78
N SER A 3 -14.62 -20.15 -5.08
CA SER A 3 -14.99 -18.76 -5.19
C SER A 3 -13.74 -17.92 -4.93
N ASN A 4 -13.21 -17.25 -5.96
CA ASN A 4 -12.12 -16.29 -5.82
C ASN A 4 -12.65 -15.13 -4.98
N ASN A 5 -12.54 -15.28 -3.65
CA ASN A 5 -13.01 -14.29 -2.70
C ASN A 5 -11.93 -13.20 -2.57
N PHE A 6 -11.82 -12.37 -3.60
CA PHE A 6 -11.00 -11.17 -3.50
C PHE A 6 -11.77 -10.06 -2.82
N HIS A 7 -11.12 -9.38 -1.88
CA HIS A 7 -11.67 -8.19 -1.27
C HIS A 7 -10.58 -7.17 -0.99
N ILE A 8 -10.97 -5.91 -0.84
CA ILE A 8 -10.06 -4.80 -0.53
C ILE A 8 -10.58 -4.13 0.74
N ARG A 9 -9.68 -3.76 1.65
CA ARG A 9 -10.01 -2.92 2.81
C ARG A 9 -8.91 -1.90 3.07
N LEU A 10 -9.26 -0.85 3.80
CA LEU A 10 -8.25 0.02 4.41
C LEU A 10 -7.34 -0.80 5.32
N ALA A 11 -6.06 -0.47 5.27
CA ALA A 11 -5.08 -1.02 6.18
C ALA A 11 -5.29 -0.47 7.59
N THR A 12 -4.85 -1.26 8.55
CA THR A 12 -4.74 -0.93 9.97
C THR A 12 -3.28 -1.00 10.38
N SER A 13 -2.94 -0.55 11.59
CA SER A 13 -1.58 -0.70 12.13
C SER A 13 -1.09 -2.14 12.14
N ASP A 14 -2.01 -3.10 12.29
CA ASP A 14 -1.67 -4.52 12.35
C ASP A 14 -1.15 -5.05 11.00
N ASP A 15 -1.37 -4.29 9.92
CA ASP A 15 -0.93 -4.64 8.57
C ASP A 15 0.47 -4.10 8.21
N VAL A 16 1.13 -3.35 9.11
CA VAL A 16 2.47 -2.79 8.85
C VAL A 16 3.49 -3.82 8.33
N PRO A 17 3.58 -5.04 8.88
CA PRO A 17 4.48 -6.06 8.35
C PRO A 17 4.18 -6.43 6.88
N SER A 18 2.89 -6.55 6.53
CA SER A 18 2.46 -6.83 5.15
C SER A 18 2.76 -5.65 4.22
N ILE A 19 2.52 -4.42 4.66
CA ILE A 19 2.85 -3.20 3.90
C ILE A 19 4.35 -3.15 3.60
N LEU A 20 5.20 -3.36 4.60
CA LEU A 20 6.66 -3.37 4.39
C LEU A 20 7.09 -4.48 3.43
N ALA A 21 6.46 -5.66 3.50
CA ALA A 21 6.72 -6.75 2.56
C ALA A 21 6.34 -6.37 1.12
N PHE A 22 5.21 -5.70 0.91
CA PHE A 22 4.82 -5.23 -0.42
C PHE A 22 5.71 -4.12 -0.97
N ILE A 23 6.14 -3.15 -0.13
CA ILE A 23 7.13 -2.13 -0.52
C ILE A 23 8.42 -2.80 -0.99
N LYS A 24 8.91 -3.79 -0.24
CA LYS A 24 10.11 -4.55 -0.63
C LYS A 24 9.91 -5.34 -1.92
N GLY A 25 8.75 -5.97 -2.11
CA GLY A 25 8.40 -6.70 -3.32
C GLY A 25 8.29 -5.79 -4.56
N LEU A 26 7.74 -4.59 -4.40
CA LEU A 26 7.72 -3.56 -5.45
C LEU A 26 9.15 -3.10 -5.78
N ALA A 27 9.94 -2.76 -4.77
CA ALA A 27 11.32 -2.32 -4.95
C ALA A 27 12.20 -3.40 -5.59
N GLU A 28 12.00 -4.67 -5.29
CA GLU A 28 12.65 -5.78 -5.99
C GLU A 28 12.27 -5.82 -7.47
N PHE A 29 10.99 -5.67 -7.79
CA PHE A 29 10.51 -5.63 -9.17
C PHE A 29 11.07 -4.44 -9.97
N GLU A 30 11.30 -3.31 -9.30
CA GLU A 30 11.86 -2.09 -9.90
C GLU A 30 13.40 -2.01 -9.85
N TYR A 31 14.07 -3.02 -9.32
CA TYR A 31 15.53 -3.05 -9.10
C TYR A 31 16.04 -1.94 -8.15
N LEU A 32 15.22 -1.54 -7.17
CA LEU A 32 15.47 -0.47 -6.20
C LEU A 32 15.53 -0.98 -4.75
N SER A 33 15.75 -2.27 -4.50
CA SER A 33 15.74 -2.85 -3.14
C SER A 33 16.67 -2.15 -2.15
N ASN A 34 17.80 -1.60 -2.63
CA ASN A 34 18.77 -0.89 -1.78
C ASN A 34 18.28 0.50 -1.30
N GLU A 35 17.24 1.05 -1.93
CA GLU A 35 16.64 2.34 -1.54
C GLU A 35 15.61 2.17 -0.41
N VAL A 36 15.15 0.95 -0.14
CA VAL A 36 14.18 0.66 0.92
C VAL A 36 14.87 0.72 2.29
N THR A 37 14.85 1.90 2.89
CA THR A 37 15.43 2.16 4.21
C THR A 37 14.39 2.15 5.34
N VAL A 38 13.10 2.20 5.00
CA VAL A 38 12.00 2.32 5.96
C VAL A 38 11.83 1.07 6.83
N THR A 39 11.57 1.29 8.11
CA THR A 39 11.31 0.25 9.12
C THR A 39 9.83 0.16 9.52
N GLU A 40 9.42 -0.93 10.16
CA GLU A 40 8.04 -1.11 10.66
C GLU A 40 7.61 -0.01 11.66
N THR A 41 8.34 0.16 12.77
CA THR A 41 9.01 1.44 13.09
C THR A 41 8.38 2.72 12.54
N GLU A 42 9.03 3.19 11.49
CA GLU A 42 8.73 4.43 10.79
C GLU A 42 7.39 4.36 10.06
N LEU A 43 7.02 3.22 9.47
CA LEU A 43 5.72 3.03 8.81
C LEU A 43 4.55 3.16 9.78
N GLN A 44 4.65 2.55 10.96
CA GLN A 44 3.65 2.67 12.02
C GLN A 44 3.43 4.14 12.38
N LYS A 45 4.52 4.90 12.52
CA LYS A 45 4.45 6.33 12.87
C LYS A 45 3.92 7.18 11.71
N SER A 46 4.37 6.94 10.48
CA SER A 46 4.04 7.78 9.33
C SER A 46 2.65 7.49 8.75
N LEU A 47 2.19 6.24 8.77
CA LEU A 47 0.89 5.84 8.20
C LEU A 47 -0.23 5.80 9.25
N PHE A 48 0.09 5.57 10.53
CA PHE A 48 -0.92 5.37 11.58
C PHE A 48 -0.70 6.28 12.80
N GLY A 49 0.19 7.27 12.70
CA GLY A 49 0.36 8.31 13.71
C GLY A 49 -0.79 9.33 13.73
N PRO A 50 -0.70 10.36 14.60
CA PRO A 50 -1.75 11.38 14.73
C PRO A 50 -1.99 12.22 13.47
N ASN A 51 -1.00 12.29 12.57
CA ASN A 51 -1.11 12.94 11.27
C ASN A 51 -0.55 11.97 10.19
N PRO A 52 -1.38 11.03 9.70
CA PRO A 52 -0.96 10.09 8.64
C PRO A 52 -0.49 10.82 7.38
N ALA A 53 0.67 10.42 6.86
CA ALA A 53 1.23 10.97 5.63
C ALA A 53 0.52 10.46 4.37
N ALA A 54 0.01 9.23 4.43
CA ALA A 54 -0.68 8.56 3.33
C ALA A 54 -1.69 7.54 3.90
N GLU A 55 -2.58 7.09 3.03
CA GLU A 55 -3.53 6.02 3.27
C GLU A 55 -3.10 4.77 2.49
N VAL A 56 -3.42 3.59 3.02
CA VAL A 56 -3.12 2.31 2.38
C VAL A 56 -4.37 1.45 2.32
N VAL A 57 -4.61 0.84 1.17
CA VAL A 57 -5.57 -0.27 1.04
C VAL A 57 -4.82 -1.55 0.73
N ILE A 58 -5.32 -2.67 1.24
CA ILE A 58 -4.77 -4.00 0.99
C ILE A 58 -5.82 -4.83 0.27
N GLY A 59 -5.40 -5.45 -0.83
CA GLY A 59 -6.16 -6.47 -1.52
C GLY A 59 -5.83 -7.85 -0.95
N PHE A 60 -6.85 -8.68 -0.78
CA PHE A 60 -6.74 -10.00 -0.18
C PHE A 60 -7.25 -11.07 -1.13
N ALA A 61 -6.55 -12.22 -1.21
CA ALA A 61 -7.04 -13.46 -1.79
C ALA A 61 -7.56 -14.36 -0.66
N GLY A 62 -8.87 -14.36 -0.41
CA GLY A 62 -9.41 -14.95 0.81
C GLY A 62 -8.95 -14.15 2.04
N ASN A 63 -8.14 -14.75 2.90
CA ASN A 63 -7.56 -14.07 4.07
C ASN A 63 -6.08 -13.69 3.87
N GLU A 64 -5.50 -14.03 2.72
CA GLU A 64 -4.10 -13.78 2.41
C GLU A 64 -3.92 -12.38 1.80
N PRO A 65 -3.07 -11.51 2.37
CA PRO A 65 -2.70 -10.26 1.73
C PRO A 65 -2.05 -10.53 0.36
N ALA A 66 -2.66 -10.03 -0.71
CA ALA A 66 -2.26 -10.27 -2.09
C ALA A 66 -1.65 -9.04 -2.79
N GLY A 67 -1.80 -7.86 -2.21
CA GLY A 67 -1.26 -6.62 -2.74
C GLY A 67 -1.70 -5.39 -1.96
N PHE A 68 -1.19 -4.24 -2.34
CA PHE A 68 -1.51 -2.96 -1.72
C PHE A 68 -1.59 -1.80 -2.72
N ALA A 69 -2.16 -0.70 -2.28
CA ALA A 69 -2.03 0.60 -2.90
C ALA A 69 -1.84 1.68 -1.84
N VAL A 70 -0.89 2.57 -2.05
CA VAL A 70 -0.58 3.71 -1.18
C VAL A 70 -0.97 5.00 -1.91
N PHE A 71 -1.78 5.83 -1.27
CA PHE A 71 -2.25 7.07 -1.88
C PHE A 71 -2.39 8.19 -0.84
N PHE A 72 -2.40 9.42 -1.32
CA PHE A 72 -2.65 10.60 -0.49
C PHE A 72 -3.41 11.65 -1.29
N HIS A 73 -3.93 12.66 -0.59
CA HIS A 73 -4.74 13.69 -1.20
C HIS A 73 -3.88 14.90 -1.58
N ASN A 74 -4.02 15.35 -2.82
CA ASN A 74 -3.42 16.58 -3.33
C ASN A 74 -4.50 17.64 -3.58
N TYR A 75 -4.08 18.83 -4.01
CA TYR A 75 -5.00 19.93 -4.33
C TYR A 75 -4.56 20.63 -5.62
N SER A 76 -5.49 20.74 -6.57
CA SER A 76 -5.25 21.50 -7.80
C SER A 76 -5.54 22.97 -7.57
N THR A 77 -4.51 23.81 -7.67
CA THR A 77 -4.66 25.27 -7.54
C THR A 77 -5.38 25.91 -8.72
N PHE A 78 -5.38 25.26 -9.88
CA PHE A 78 -6.07 25.76 -11.07
C PHE A 78 -7.55 25.38 -11.09
N LEU A 79 -7.90 24.23 -10.51
CA LEU A 79 -9.29 23.76 -10.42
C LEU A 79 -9.95 24.11 -9.09
N GLY A 80 -9.18 24.46 -8.06
CA GLY A 80 -9.69 24.67 -6.71
C GLY A 80 -10.30 23.40 -6.10
N GLN A 81 -9.77 22.23 -6.45
CA GLN A 81 -10.37 20.93 -6.11
C GLN A 81 -9.37 20.00 -5.43
N ARG A 82 -9.87 19.24 -4.45
CA ARG A 82 -9.15 18.11 -3.85
C ARG A 82 -9.04 17.00 -4.87
N GLY A 83 -7.85 16.44 -5.01
CA GLY A 83 -7.58 15.24 -5.80
C GLY A 83 -6.96 14.14 -4.96
N MET A 84 -6.55 13.08 -5.64
CA MET A 84 -5.85 11.94 -5.06
C MET A 84 -4.65 11.62 -5.94
N TYR A 85 -3.52 11.35 -5.31
CA TYR A 85 -2.32 10.85 -5.96
C TYR A 85 -2.07 9.42 -5.47
N LEU A 86 -1.92 8.49 -6.42
CA LEU A 86 -1.56 7.11 -6.16
C LEU A 86 -0.03 7.03 -6.23
N GLU A 87 0.61 6.78 -5.09
CA GLU A 87 2.06 6.66 -4.98
C GLU A 87 2.52 5.29 -5.49
N ASP A 88 2.07 4.23 -4.81
CA ASP A 88 2.47 2.86 -5.10
C ASP A 88 1.24 1.99 -5.36
N ILE A 89 1.39 1.03 -6.27
CA ILE A 89 0.46 -0.08 -6.45
C ILE A 89 1.22 -1.36 -6.77
N PHE A 90 0.97 -2.41 -6.01
CA PHE A 90 1.63 -3.69 -6.21
C PHE A 90 0.70 -4.85 -5.87
N VAL A 91 0.74 -5.88 -6.71
CA VAL A 91 0.10 -7.17 -6.48
C VAL A 91 1.20 -8.22 -6.58
N THR A 92 1.23 -9.18 -5.66
CA THR A 92 2.22 -10.25 -5.68
C THR A 92 2.08 -11.06 -6.98
N PRO A 93 3.19 -11.56 -7.57
CA PRO A 93 3.16 -12.25 -8.86
C PRO A 93 2.13 -13.38 -8.96
N GLU A 94 1.88 -14.08 -7.86
CA GLU A 94 0.96 -15.23 -7.74
C GLU A 94 -0.51 -14.84 -7.96
N HIS A 95 -0.86 -13.57 -7.78
CA HIS A 95 -2.26 -13.07 -7.81
C HIS A 95 -2.56 -12.11 -8.97
N ARG A 96 -1.71 -12.01 -9.99
CA ARG A 96 -1.87 -11.06 -11.12
C ARG A 96 -2.81 -11.51 -12.26
N ARG A 97 -3.51 -12.64 -12.14
CA ARG A 97 -4.27 -13.26 -13.25
C ARG A 97 -5.73 -13.53 -12.91
#